data_AF-A0A4Y1ZF11-F1
#
_entry.id   AF-A0A4Y1ZF11-F1
#
_cell.length_a   1.000
_cell.length_b   1.000
_cell.length_c   1.000
_cell.angle_alpha   90.00
_cell.angle_beta   90.00
_cell.angle_gamma   90.00
#
_symmetry.space_group_name_H-M   'P 1'
#
loop_
_entity.id
_entity.type
_entity.pdbx_description
1 polymer ?
#
loop_
_entity_poly.entity_id
_entity_poly.type
_entity_poly.pdbx_seq_one_letter_code
_entity_poly.pdbx_strand_id
1 'polypeptide(L)'
;MKPTYGRVSRYGLVAFASSLDQAGPITRTVEDNAYLLQAIAGLDRHDSTSADVAVPNYAAALTGDIKGLRVAVPKNTLAKGSTNR
;
A
#
# COMPACT_ATOMS: atom_id res chain seq x y z
N MET A 1 -0.72 4.90 3.70
CA MET A 1 -0.04 3.87 2.90
C MET A 1 -0.82 3.67 1.61
N LYS A 2 -0.14 3.70 0.46
CA LYS A 2 -0.76 3.50 -0.86
C LYS A 2 -0.58 2.04 -1.29
N PRO A 3 -1.65 1.25 -1.50
CA PRO A 3 -1.51 -0.14 -1.88
C PRO A 3 -1.17 -0.30 -3.37
N THR A 4 -0.98 -1.55 -3.80
CA THR A 4 -0.91 -1.92 -5.22
C THR A 4 -2.20 -1.52 -5.94
N TYR A 5 -2.10 -1.09 -7.20
CA TYR A 5 -3.27 -0.81 -8.04
C TYR A 5 -4.22 -2.02 -8.09
N GLY A 6 -5.52 -1.75 -7.98
CA GLY A 6 -6.56 -2.79 -7.93
C GLY A 6 -6.72 -3.50 -6.59
N ARG A 7 -5.90 -3.21 -5.56
CA ARG A 7 -6.04 -3.86 -4.23
C ARG A 7 -7.26 -3.37 -3.45
N VAL A 8 -7.65 -2.11 -3.65
CA VAL A 8 -8.81 -1.46 -3.03
C VAL A 8 -9.67 -0.92 -4.16
N SER A 9 -10.99 -1.18 -4.10
CA SER A 9 -11.96 -0.71 -5.09
C SER A 9 -11.94 0.82 -5.20
N ARG A 10 -12.15 1.31 -6.42
CA ARG A 10 -12.35 2.73 -6.74
C ARG A 10 -13.83 3.07 -6.93
N TYR A 11 -14.74 2.12 -6.74
CA TYR A 11 -16.17 2.38 -6.83
C TYR A 11 -16.59 3.43 -5.79
N GLY A 12 -17.22 4.52 -6.23
CA GLY A 12 -17.59 5.66 -5.39
C GLY A 12 -16.48 6.68 -5.12
N LEU A 13 -15.25 6.45 -5.61
CA LEU A 13 -14.16 7.43 -5.53
C LEU A 13 -14.27 8.42 -6.69
N VAL A 14 -14.19 9.73 -6.40
CA VAL A 14 -14.10 10.76 -7.44
C VAL A 14 -12.77 10.63 -8.17
N ALA A 15 -12.83 10.22 -9.43
CA ALA A 15 -11.64 9.96 -10.21
C ALA A 15 -10.87 11.25 -10.53
N PHE A 16 -9.54 11.17 -10.44
CA PHE A 16 -8.64 12.21 -10.95
C PHE A 16 -7.78 11.68 -12.10
N ALA A 17 -7.05 10.59 -11.85
CA ALA A 17 -6.30 9.88 -12.87
C ALA A 17 -6.57 8.38 -12.70
N SER A 18 -7.59 7.87 -13.40
CA SER A 18 -8.13 6.52 -13.13
C SER A 18 -7.09 5.39 -13.12
N SER A 19 -6.08 5.45 -13.98
CA SER A 19 -5.00 4.44 -14.03
C SER A 19 -3.98 4.56 -12.90
N LEU A 20 -4.03 5.65 -12.12
CA LEU A 20 -3.11 5.99 -11.04
C LEU A 20 -3.80 6.15 -9.67
N ASP A 21 -5.12 6.19 -9.62
CA ASP A 21 -5.86 6.36 -8.37
C ASP A 21 -5.84 5.07 -7.52
N GLN A 22 -5.45 5.19 -6.25
CA GLN A 22 -5.61 4.14 -5.24
C GLN A 22 -5.93 4.77 -3.88
N ALA A 23 -7.04 4.35 -3.27
CA ALA A 23 -7.31 4.67 -1.88
C ALA A 23 -6.43 3.81 -0.95
N GLY A 24 -6.06 4.35 0.20
CA GLY A 24 -5.32 3.62 1.22
C GLY A 24 -5.33 4.33 2.57
N PRO A 25 -5.13 3.59 3.67
CA PRO A 25 -5.31 4.14 5.01
C PRO A 25 -4.15 5.04 5.44
N ILE A 26 -4.47 6.12 6.16
CA ILE A 26 -3.52 6.95 6.90
C ILE A 26 -3.77 6.71 8.39
N THR A 27 -2.76 6.21 9.09
CA THR A 27 -2.89 5.72 10.47
C THR A 27 -1.67 6.12 11.30
N ARG A 28 -1.79 6.05 12.63
CA ARG A 28 -0.68 6.36 13.54
C ARG A 28 0.33 5.22 13.66
N THR A 29 -0.14 3.97 13.53
CA THR A 29 0.69 2.78 13.65
C THR A 29 0.60 1.91 12.40
N VAL A 30 1.61 1.07 12.18
CA VAL A 30 1.63 0.07 11.11
C VAL A 30 0.59 -1.02 11.34
N GLU A 31 0.33 -1.37 12.61
CA GLU A 31 -0.69 -2.33 13.01
C GLU A 31 -2.10 -1.84 12.65
N ASP A 32 -2.46 -0.59 13.01
CA ASP A 32 -3.72 0.03 12.58
C ASP A 32 -3.83 0.03 11.05
N ASN A 33 -2.71 0.26 10.36
CA ASN A 33 -2.67 0.25 8.90
C ASN A 33 -3.00 -1.12 8.33
N ALA A 34 -2.44 -2.18 8.91
CA ALA A 34 -2.66 -3.55 8.51
C ALA A 34 -4.14 -3.96 8.68
N TYR A 35 -4.75 -3.64 9.83
CA TYR A 35 -6.15 -3.92 10.07
C TYR A 35 -7.08 -3.15 9.12
N LEU A 36 -6.87 -1.84 8.97
CA LEU A 36 -7.70 -1.01 8.10
C LEU A 36 -7.55 -1.40 6.64
N LEU A 37 -6.32 -1.66 6.15
CA LEU A 37 -6.14 -2.12 4.78
C LEU A 37 -6.82 -3.47 4.55
N GLN A 38 -6.69 -4.41 5.49
CA GLN A 38 -7.34 -5.73 5.37
C GLN A 38 -8.86 -5.61 5.25
N ALA A 39 -9.46 -4.67 5.98
CA ALA A 39 -10.91 -4.46 5.97
C ALA A 39 -11.45 -3.86 4.67
N ILE A 40 -10.66 -3.03 3.97
CA ILE A 40 -11.11 -2.32 2.75
C ILE A 40 -10.57 -2.92 1.44
N ALA A 41 -9.61 -3.85 1.52
CA ALA A 41 -9.07 -4.52 0.35
C ALA A 41 -9.99 -5.64 -0.14
N GLY A 42 -9.94 -5.95 -1.44
CA GLY A 42 -10.65 -7.07 -2.02
C GLY A 42 -11.19 -6.80 -3.42
N LEU A 43 -11.65 -7.88 -4.07
CA LEU A 43 -12.37 -7.81 -5.33
C LEU A 43 -13.73 -7.16 -5.12
N ASP A 44 -14.06 -6.21 -6.00
CA ASP A 44 -15.37 -5.57 -6.05
C ASP A 44 -15.95 -5.69 -7.46
N ARG A 45 -17.09 -6.36 -7.59
CA ARG A 45 -17.82 -6.52 -8.86
C ARG A 45 -18.23 -5.20 -9.52
N HIS A 46 -18.26 -4.10 -8.75
CA HIS A 46 -18.62 -2.78 -9.25
C HIS A 46 -17.41 -1.97 -9.76
N ASP A 47 -16.19 -2.48 -9.57
CA ASP A 47 -14.95 -1.90 -10.09
C ASP A 47 -14.21 -2.95 -10.94
N SER A 48 -14.27 -2.79 -12.27
CA SER A 48 -13.59 -3.67 -13.24
C SER A 48 -12.06 -3.65 -13.15
N THR A 49 -11.49 -2.73 -12.39
CA THR A 49 -10.04 -2.63 -12.17
C THR A 49 -9.60 -3.19 -10.82
N SER A 50 -10.54 -3.62 -9.97
CA SER A 50 -10.21 -4.35 -8.75
C SER A 50 -9.68 -5.75 -9.09
N ALA A 51 -8.63 -6.16 -8.40
CA ALA A 51 -7.94 -7.41 -8.70
C ALA A 51 -8.59 -8.58 -7.96
N ASP A 52 -8.85 -9.67 -8.68
CA ASP A 52 -9.27 -10.95 -8.09
C ASP A 52 -8.08 -11.68 -7.46
N VAL A 53 -7.62 -11.14 -6.32
CA VAL A 53 -6.51 -11.67 -5.53
C VAL A 53 -6.93 -11.67 -4.07
N ALA A 54 -6.85 -12.83 -3.43
CA ALA A 54 -7.15 -12.99 -2.03
C ALA A 54 -6.43 -11.93 -1.17
N VAL A 55 -7.15 -11.40 -0.18
CA VAL A 55 -6.59 -10.47 0.80
C VAL A 55 -5.86 -11.30 1.86
N PRO A 56 -4.53 -11.16 2.01
CA PRO A 56 -3.80 -11.88 3.05
C PRO A 56 -4.13 -11.29 4.43
N ASN A 57 -3.85 -12.06 5.48
CA ASN A 57 -3.89 -11.54 6.83
C ASN A 57 -2.64 -10.66 7.07
N TYR A 58 -2.78 -9.34 6.90
CA TYR A 58 -1.66 -8.41 7.02
C TYR A 58 -1.13 -8.33 8.45
N ALA A 59 -2.02 -8.37 9.45
CA ALA A 59 -1.62 -8.28 10.86
C ALA A 59 -0.76 -9.48 11.27
N ALA A 60 -1.10 -10.69 10.79
CA ALA A 60 -0.31 -11.89 11.06
C ALA A 60 1.12 -11.83 10.47
N ALA A 61 1.36 -11.00 9.46
CA ALA A 61 2.68 -10.82 8.86
C ALA A 61 3.60 -9.86 9.64
N LEU A 62 3.08 -9.16 10.68
CA LEU A 62 3.85 -8.23 11.50
C LEU A 62 4.68 -8.95 12.58
N THR A 63 5.49 -9.93 12.17
CA THR A 63 6.33 -10.74 13.07
C THR A 63 7.57 -10.00 13.57
N GLY A 64 7.97 -8.92 12.89
CA GLY A 64 9.21 -8.19 13.15
C GLY A 64 10.47 -8.87 12.61
N ASP A 65 10.36 -10.09 12.04
CA ASP A 65 11.51 -10.78 11.44
C ASP A 65 11.70 -10.35 9.99
N ILE A 66 12.89 -9.80 9.71
CA ILE A 66 13.31 -9.37 8.37
C ILE A 66 14.61 -10.06 7.93
N LYS A 67 15.05 -11.09 8.67
CA LYS A 67 16.32 -11.78 8.40
C LYS A 67 16.30 -12.40 7.01
N GLY A 68 17.34 -12.13 6.23
CA GLY A 68 17.49 -12.64 4.87
C GLY A 68 16.82 -11.79 3.78
N LEU A 69 16.07 -10.74 4.14
CA LEU A 69 15.57 -9.77 3.15
C LEU A 69 16.71 -8.91 2.59
N ARG A 70 16.59 -8.54 1.31
CA ARG A 70 17.52 -7.63 0.63
C ARG A 70 16.84 -6.28 0.43
N VAL A 71 17.45 -5.21 0.90
CA VAL A 71 16.98 -3.84 0.71
C VAL A 71 17.94 -3.13 -0.24
N ALA A 72 17.45 -2.73 -1.41
CA ALA A 72 18.22 -1.99 -2.40
C ALA A 72 17.98 -0.49 -2.24
N VAL A 73 19.04 0.31 -2.38
CA VAL A 73 18.96 1.77 -2.38
C VAL A 73 19.34 2.31 -3.76
N PRO A 74 18.38 2.85 -4.54
CA PRO A 74 18.67 3.34 -5.88
C PRO A 74 19.64 4.53 -5.86
N LYS A 75 20.69 4.48 -6.69
CA LYS A 75 21.79 5.46 -6.72
C LYS A 75 21.34 6.92 -6.84
N ASN A 76 20.21 7.18 -7.51
CA ASN A 76 19.72 8.52 -7.81
C ASN A 76 18.67 9.02 -6.79
N THR A 77 18.40 8.26 -5.73
CA THR A 77 17.32 8.57 -4.76
C THR A 77 17.83 9.03 -3.40
N LEU A 78 19.05 8.64 -3.01
CA LEU A 78 19.72 9.24 -1.87
C LEU A 78 20.28 10.59 -2.30
N ALA A 79 19.60 11.67 -1.93
CA ALA A 79 20.27 12.96 -1.87
C ALA A 79 21.55 12.78 -1.03
N LYS A 80 22.72 13.12 -1.59
CA LYS A 80 23.88 13.44 -0.77
C LYS A 80 23.37 14.44 0.26
N GLY A 81 23.42 14.11 1.54
CA GLY A 81 22.90 14.96 2.60
C GLY A 81 23.34 16.40 2.36
N SER A 82 22.37 17.32 2.29
CA SER A 82 22.66 18.74 2.29
C SER A 82 23.28 19.06 3.65
N THR A 83 24.59 18.95 3.75
CA THR A 83 25.35 19.46 4.87
C THR A 83 25.19 20.97 4.82
N ASN A 84 24.36 21.53 5.70
CA ASN A 84 24.32 22.96 5.97
C ASN A 84 25.75 23.44 6.26
N ARG A 85 26.26 24.33 5.42
CA ARG A 85 27.20 25.37 5.80
C ARG A 85 26.59 26.71 5.41
#